data_AF-A0A8T4B2G6-F1
#
_entry.id   AF-A0A8T4B2G6-F1
#
_cell.length_a   1.000
_cell.length_b   1.000
_cell.length_c   1.000
_cell.angle_alpha   90.00
_cell.angle_beta   90.00
_cell.angle_gamma   90.00
#
_symmetry.space_group_name_H-M   'P 1'
#
loop_
_entity.id
_entity.type
_entity.pdbx_description
1 polymer ?
#
loop_
_entity_poly.entity_id
_entity_poly.type
_entity_poly.pdbx_seq_one_letter_code
_entity_poly.pdbx_strand_id
1 'polypeptide(L)'
;MSAMAAKGSKSTESDAFIPLPDPYGEGFEYSEDPIENTRNQWSVLENRRLKAGRVARHPILMLWRTMSGFSLAVFAFASLLYAPVIESLNGLIFILIPLMLMAVAPTVVAGESAWQAMQARISLREQGGVRKGKKHALRAQPGMDRILESLNDQRRNNLVLALLSSLTVVLLMLASAVTSNSLAWNLALLIAMTLGIAQTFHGFFSYGFIRQLGDPFPSIVFHAPTHHPTQLGSVLGDLLVAHLDPDLYLEWEEWQKMFRKAMIPGHITKQALERLLYILHLHMEEELTTQVAYEELKSFLSEDRFEKLLLDEAARFNWRTIQRLIAHSRGWQPEAFLLLDRLQNDLLSGAPPLLRAEWRMDVALDDNCYEGSGNLFIALNNQTFESRAVRVEVLTPNGEPETRDHRFELSACPPPKSSVLLSHPVEDDALDWIPRYLERGVVLWIGVAWPRSFQGPVDVQVILRDDEGIVLESQVIRTIVRRSAGRQINKRMHKLEDARKQGDLPLPKVVL
;
A
#
# COMPACT_ATOMS: atom_id res chain seq x y z
N MET A 1 21.85 47.23 -70.53
CA MET A 1 22.65 46.43 -71.50
C MET A 1 22.46 44.98 -71.13
N SER A 2 21.43 44.32 -71.69
CA SER A 2 21.46 43.56 -72.96
C SER A 2 22.34 42.32 -72.84
N ALA A 3 21.96 41.13 -73.29
CA ALA A 3 20.74 40.57 -73.85
C ALA A 3 20.99 39.04 -73.94
N MET A 4 19.91 38.30 -74.17
CA MET A 4 19.83 36.85 -74.41
C MET A 4 20.87 36.28 -75.40
N ALA A 5 21.22 34.99 -75.23
CA ALA A 5 20.91 33.91 -76.18
C ALA A 5 21.34 32.53 -75.67
N ALA A 6 20.49 31.53 -75.96
CA ALA A 6 20.57 30.13 -75.56
C ALA A 6 21.20 29.21 -76.63
N LYS A 7 21.73 28.03 -76.26
CA LYS A 7 21.28 26.68 -76.72
C LYS A 7 22.24 25.51 -76.37
N GLY A 8 21.63 24.39 -75.95
CA GLY A 8 22.04 22.98 -76.15
C GLY A 8 22.93 22.38 -75.05
N SER A 9 22.77 21.14 -74.55
CA SER A 9 21.83 20.03 -74.74
C SER A 9 22.29 18.89 -73.79
N LYS A 10 21.42 18.30 -72.96
CA LYS A 10 21.29 16.83 -72.77
C LYS A 10 20.16 16.49 -71.80
N SER A 11 19.62 15.30 -72.03
CA SER A 11 18.28 14.81 -71.77
C SER A 11 18.15 14.01 -70.47
N THR A 12 16.98 14.16 -69.84
CA THR A 12 16.16 13.17 -69.09
C THR A 12 16.85 12.09 -68.27
N GLU A 13 16.65 12.15 -66.95
CA GLU A 13 16.26 10.99 -66.15
C GLU A 13 15.32 11.46 -65.04
N SER A 14 14.13 10.86 -65.03
CA SER A 14 13.05 11.09 -64.08
C SER A 14 13.29 10.23 -62.84
N ASP A 15 13.75 10.83 -61.75
CA ASP A 15 13.68 10.18 -60.44
C ASP A 15 12.24 10.29 -59.93
N ALA A 16 11.42 9.33 -60.35
CA ALA A 16 10.15 9.05 -59.71
C ALA A 16 10.42 8.69 -58.25
N PHE A 17 10.10 9.62 -57.34
CA PHE A 17 10.03 9.35 -55.92
C PHE A 17 8.91 8.33 -55.72
N ILE A 18 9.26 7.05 -55.60
CA ILE A 18 8.32 5.99 -55.23
C ILE A 18 8.16 6.10 -53.71
N PRO A 19 7.02 6.60 -53.18
CA PRO A 19 6.79 6.52 -51.75
C PRO A 19 6.82 5.03 -51.36
N LEU A 20 7.57 4.72 -50.30
CA LEU A 20 7.55 3.38 -49.71
C LEU A 20 6.09 2.98 -49.47
N PRO A 21 5.66 1.76 -49.83
CA PRO A 21 4.29 1.33 -49.62
C PRO A 21 3.98 1.44 -48.13
N ASP A 22 3.02 2.29 -47.76
CA ASP A 22 2.48 2.30 -46.42
C ASP A 22 1.80 0.93 -46.20
N PRO A 23 2.29 0.09 -45.27
CA PRO A 23 1.73 -1.23 -45.03
C PRO A 23 0.28 -1.18 -44.53
N TYR A 24 -0.23 0.01 -44.18
CA TYR A 24 -1.60 0.21 -43.74
C TYR A 24 -2.47 0.93 -44.79
N GLY A 25 -1.88 1.58 -45.80
CA GLY A 25 -2.62 2.27 -46.87
C GLY A 25 -3.13 3.66 -46.48
N GLU A 26 -3.28 4.53 -47.49
CA GLU A 26 -3.80 5.89 -47.32
C GLU A 26 -5.24 5.86 -46.77
N GLY A 27 -5.40 6.32 -45.53
CA GLY A 27 -6.67 6.26 -44.78
C GLY A 27 -6.54 5.78 -43.34
N PHE A 28 -5.38 5.27 -42.94
CA PHE A 28 -5.05 4.92 -41.54
C PHE A 28 -4.30 6.02 -40.78
N GLU A 29 -4.37 7.27 -41.25
CA GLU A 29 -4.11 8.43 -40.42
C GLU A 29 -5.27 8.58 -39.42
N TYR A 30 -5.39 7.67 -38.45
CA TYR A 30 -6.08 8.01 -37.23
C TYR A 30 -5.27 9.14 -36.60
N SER A 31 -5.73 10.37 -36.77
CA SER A 31 -5.24 11.57 -36.08
C SER A 31 -5.46 11.52 -34.57
N GLU A 32 -5.71 10.35 -34.01
CA GLU A 32 -5.90 10.11 -32.58
C GLU A 32 -4.54 9.88 -31.94
N ASP A 33 -4.17 10.74 -31.00
CA ASP A 33 -2.93 10.59 -30.24
C ASP A 33 -2.96 9.23 -29.51
N PRO A 34 -2.02 8.29 -29.79
CA PRO A 34 -1.99 6.98 -29.15
C PRO A 34 -1.91 7.09 -27.61
N ILE A 35 -1.34 8.18 -27.10
CA ILE A 35 -1.28 8.47 -25.66
C ILE A 35 -2.68 8.81 -25.13
N GLU A 36 -3.46 9.59 -25.87
CA GLU A 36 -4.82 9.97 -25.50
C GLU A 36 -5.75 8.76 -25.51
N ASN A 37 -5.64 7.89 -26.51
CA ASN A 37 -6.38 6.63 -26.55
C ASN A 37 -6.04 5.75 -25.33
N THR A 38 -4.75 5.57 -25.03
CA THR A 38 -4.32 4.79 -23.86
C THR A 38 -4.81 5.42 -22.55
N ARG A 39 -4.89 6.76 -22.47
CA ARG A 39 -5.41 7.49 -21.31
C ARG A 39 -6.91 7.27 -21.12
N ASN A 40 -7.67 7.32 -22.20
CA ASN A 40 -9.11 7.06 -22.20
C ASN A 40 -9.40 5.61 -21.81
N GLN A 41 -8.66 4.65 -22.39
CA GLN A 41 -8.74 3.24 -22.02
C GLN A 41 -8.45 3.03 -20.53
N TRP A 42 -7.36 3.60 -20.01
CA TRP A 42 -7.03 3.54 -18.59
C TRP A 42 -8.15 4.10 -17.72
N SER A 43 -8.71 5.27 -18.06
CA SER A 43 -9.79 5.90 -17.29
C SER A 43 -11.06 5.03 -17.23
N VAL A 44 -11.45 4.43 -18.36
CA VAL A 44 -12.60 3.52 -18.44
C VAL A 44 -12.36 2.27 -17.59
N LEU A 45 -11.18 1.66 -17.69
CA LEU A 45 -10.81 0.46 -16.93
C LEU A 45 -10.73 0.75 -15.43
N GLU A 46 -10.14 1.89 -15.05
CA GLU A 46 -10.03 2.32 -13.66
C GLU A 46 -11.40 2.59 -13.03
N ASN A 47 -12.28 3.26 -13.75
CA ASN A 47 -13.67 3.47 -13.31
C ASN A 47 -14.42 2.15 -13.15
N ARG A 48 -14.23 1.20 -14.07
CA ARG A 48 -14.83 -0.13 -13.99
C ARG A 48 -14.29 -0.91 -12.79
N ARG A 49 -12.99 -0.86 -12.54
CA ARG A 49 -12.32 -1.48 -11.39
C ARG A 49 -12.86 -0.96 -10.07
N LEU A 50 -12.96 0.35 -9.93
CA LEU A 50 -13.49 1.01 -8.73
C LEU A 50 -14.96 0.64 -8.50
N LYS A 51 -15.82 0.76 -9.52
CA LYS A 51 -17.26 0.45 -9.40
C LYS A 51 -17.50 -1.03 -9.09
N ALA A 52 -16.95 -1.94 -9.90
CA ALA A 52 -17.12 -3.37 -9.70
C ALA A 52 -16.51 -3.85 -8.38
N GLY A 53 -15.36 -3.30 -7.99
CA GLY A 53 -14.74 -3.60 -6.71
C GLY A 53 -15.55 -3.12 -5.50
N ARG A 54 -16.17 -1.93 -5.58
CA ARG A 54 -17.09 -1.44 -4.54
C ARG A 54 -18.35 -2.31 -4.40
N VAL A 55 -18.88 -2.81 -5.51
CA VAL A 55 -19.99 -3.77 -5.51
C VAL A 55 -19.54 -5.10 -4.91
N ALA A 56 -18.40 -5.64 -5.36
CA ALA A 56 -17.83 -6.90 -4.87
C ALA A 56 -17.59 -6.92 -3.35
N ARG A 57 -17.12 -5.79 -2.78
CA ARG A 57 -16.84 -5.66 -1.34
C ARG A 57 -18.07 -5.38 -0.48
N HIS A 58 -19.26 -5.24 -1.07
CA HIS A 58 -20.47 -4.96 -0.29
C HIS A 58 -20.75 -6.13 0.68
N PRO A 59 -21.01 -5.90 1.98
CA PRO A 59 -21.08 -6.98 2.99
C PRO A 59 -22.06 -8.10 2.63
N ILE A 60 -23.22 -7.74 2.08
CA ILE A 60 -24.24 -8.70 1.63
C ILE A 60 -23.72 -9.58 0.48
N LEU A 61 -23.04 -8.97 -0.50
CA LEU A 61 -22.50 -9.70 -1.65
C LEU A 61 -21.29 -10.55 -1.27
N MET A 62 -20.49 -10.10 -0.31
CA MET A 62 -19.40 -10.91 0.26
C MET A 62 -19.94 -12.14 0.99
N LEU A 63 -20.99 -11.98 1.80
CA LEU A 63 -21.66 -13.10 2.47
C LEU A 63 -22.26 -14.06 1.44
N TRP A 64 -23.00 -13.54 0.45
CA TRP A 64 -23.58 -14.35 -0.62
C TRP A 64 -22.51 -15.09 -1.43
N ARG A 65 -21.44 -14.43 -1.85
CA ARG A 65 -20.30 -15.07 -2.53
C ARG A 65 -19.76 -16.25 -1.72
N THR A 66 -19.56 -16.04 -0.42
CA THR A 66 -18.98 -17.05 0.47
C THR A 66 -19.94 -18.21 0.73
N MET A 67 -21.24 -17.94 0.86
CA MET A 67 -22.25 -18.93 1.24
C MET A 67 -23.00 -19.59 0.09
N SER A 68 -22.96 -19.01 -1.11
CA SER A 68 -23.63 -19.54 -2.30
C SER A 68 -23.21 -20.99 -2.61
N GLY A 69 -21.93 -21.33 -2.45
CA GLY A 69 -21.45 -22.70 -2.62
C GLY A 69 -22.09 -23.67 -1.63
N PHE A 70 -22.24 -23.25 -0.37
CA PHE A 70 -22.85 -24.06 0.68
C PHE A 70 -24.34 -24.25 0.42
N SER A 71 -25.05 -23.18 0.02
CA SER A 71 -26.45 -23.26 -0.38
C SER A 71 -26.66 -24.23 -1.54
N LEU A 72 -25.80 -24.18 -2.57
CA LEU A 72 -25.86 -25.12 -3.70
C LEU A 72 -25.54 -26.56 -3.27
N ALA A 73 -24.60 -26.76 -2.34
CA ALA A 73 -24.26 -28.09 -1.82
C ALA A 73 -25.40 -28.69 -1.00
N VAL A 74 -26.05 -27.90 -0.13
CA VAL A 74 -27.23 -28.31 0.63
C VAL A 74 -28.39 -28.63 -0.31
N PHE A 75 -28.60 -27.82 -1.35
CA PHE A 75 -29.61 -28.08 -2.37
C PHE A 75 -29.35 -29.40 -3.11
N ALA A 76 -28.10 -29.65 -3.52
CA ALA A 76 -27.70 -30.90 -4.17
C ALA A 76 -27.92 -32.12 -3.25
N PHE A 77 -27.56 -32.00 -1.97
CA PHE A 77 -27.75 -33.04 -0.97
C PHE A 77 -29.23 -33.34 -0.69
N ALA A 78 -30.04 -32.30 -0.53
CA ALA A 78 -31.49 -32.44 -0.35
C ALA A 78 -32.14 -33.10 -1.57
N SER A 79 -31.71 -32.71 -2.77
CA SER A 79 -32.16 -33.31 -4.02
C SER A 79 -31.78 -34.79 -4.11
N LEU A 80 -30.58 -35.16 -3.63
CA LEU A 80 -30.09 -36.55 -3.60
C LEU A 80 -30.94 -37.42 -2.66
N LEU A 81 -31.35 -36.89 -1.51
CA LEU A 81 -32.19 -37.61 -0.55
C LEU A 81 -33.67 -37.66 -0.96
N TYR A 82 -34.14 -36.63 -1.65
CA TYR A 82 -35.54 -36.49 -2.00
C TYR A 82 -35.69 -35.85 -3.39
N ALA A 83 -35.85 -36.70 -4.42
CA ALA A 83 -35.95 -36.29 -5.82
C ALA A 83 -36.98 -35.18 -6.11
N PRO A 84 -38.16 -35.12 -5.46
CA PRO A 84 -39.12 -34.05 -5.71
C PRO A 84 -38.60 -32.63 -5.44
N VAL A 85 -37.53 -32.46 -4.65
CA VAL A 85 -36.90 -31.14 -4.44
C VAL A 85 -36.44 -30.51 -5.75
N ILE A 86 -35.79 -31.29 -6.63
CA ILE A 86 -35.28 -30.79 -7.90
C ILE A 86 -36.31 -30.91 -9.03
N GLU A 87 -37.13 -31.97 -9.03
CA GLU A 87 -38.17 -32.18 -10.04
C GLU A 87 -39.25 -31.09 -10.00
N SER A 88 -39.63 -30.63 -8.80
CA SER A 88 -40.67 -29.61 -8.62
C SER A 88 -40.28 -28.22 -9.13
N LEU A 89 -38.97 -27.95 -9.30
CA LEU A 89 -38.49 -26.65 -9.78
C LEU A 89 -38.78 -26.44 -11.27
N ASN A 90 -38.77 -27.50 -12.09
CA ASN A 90 -38.95 -27.41 -13.54
C ASN A 90 -38.09 -26.25 -14.13
N GLY A 91 -38.68 -25.29 -14.85
CA GLY A 91 -37.97 -24.13 -15.40
C GLY A 91 -37.43 -23.13 -14.35
N LEU A 92 -37.84 -23.20 -13.09
CA LEU A 92 -37.28 -22.33 -12.04
C LEU A 92 -35.82 -22.67 -11.72
N ILE A 93 -35.30 -23.84 -12.13
CA ILE A 93 -33.87 -24.18 -11.96
C ILE A 93 -32.94 -23.15 -12.62
N PHE A 94 -33.40 -22.46 -13.67
CA PHE A 94 -32.64 -21.42 -14.35
C PHE A 94 -32.40 -20.17 -13.49
N ILE A 95 -33.12 -19.99 -12.37
CA ILE A 95 -32.85 -18.91 -11.40
C ILE A 95 -31.47 -19.04 -10.75
N LEU A 96 -30.87 -20.24 -10.77
CA LEU A 96 -29.51 -20.46 -10.27
C LEU A 96 -28.46 -19.68 -11.09
N ILE A 97 -28.73 -19.37 -12.37
CA ILE A 97 -27.82 -18.60 -13.22
C ILE A 97 -27.64 -17.17 -12.72
N PRO A 98 -28.69 -16.32 -12.59
CA PRO A 98 -28.52 -14.97 -12.06
C PRO A 98 -28.00 -14.97 -10.61
N LEU A 99 -28.40 -15.94 -9.78
CA LEU A 99 -27.87 -16.11 -8.42
C LEU A 99 -26.35 -16.35 -8.41
N MET A 100 -25.85 -17.20 -9.30
CA MET A 100 -24.42 -17.43 -9.50
C MET A 100 -23.70 -16.19 -10.03
N LEU A 101 -24.27 -15.51 -11.04
CA LEU A 101 -23.68 -14.30 -11.60
C LEU A 101 -23.54 -13.20 -10.54
N MET A 102 -24.51 -13.04 -9.63
CA MET A 102 -24.41 -12.09 -8.52
C MET A 102 -23.24 -12.42 -7.57
N ALA A 103 -22.91 -13.70 -7.37
CA ALA A 103 -21.79 -14.12 -6.53
C ALA A 103 -20.41 -13.92 -7.19
N VAL A 104 -20.34 -14.10 -8.52
CA VAL A 104 -19.07 -14.22 -9.26
C VAL A 104 -18.71 -12.97 -10.07
N ALA A 105 -19.69 -12.40 -10.79
CA ALA A 105 -19.42 -11.38 -11.81
C ALA A 105 -18.75 -10.12 -11.26
N PRO A 106 -19.16 -9.52 -10.13
CA PRO A 106 -18.51 -8.32 -9.60
C PRO A 106 -17.02 -8.53 -9.34
N THR A 107 -16.65 -9.70 -8.80
CA THR A 107 -15.26 -10.00 -8.43
C THR A 107 -14.38 -10.28 -9.64
N VAL A 108 -14.91 -10.99 -10.64
CA VAL A 108 -14.21 -11.27 -11.90
C VAL A 108 -13.99 -9.97 -12.66
N VAL A 109 -15.04 -9.15 -12.81
CA VAL A 109 -14.96 -7.86 -13.51
C VAL A 109 -13.95 -6.93 -12.82
N ALA A 110 -13.98 -6.85 -11.49
CA ALA A 110 -13.03 -6.04 -10.73
C ALA A 110 -11.58 -6.52 -10.89
N GLY A 111 -11.34 -7.84 -10.92
CA GLY A 111 -9.99 -8.39 -11.07
C GLY A 111 -9.41 -8.21 -12.47
N GLU A 112 -10.19 -8.50 -13.51
CA GLU A 112 -9.74 -8.29 -14.90
C GLU A 112 -9.49 -6.80 -15.19
N SER A 113 -10.39 -5.93 -14.73
CA SER A 113 -10.19 -4.48 -14.89
C SER A 113 -9.01 -3.96 -14.07
N ALA A 114 -8.70 -4.52 -12.90
CA ALA A 114 -7.50 -4.16 -12.13
C ALA A 114 -6.21 -4.47 -12.90
N TRP A 115 -6.11 -5.68 -13.45
CA TRP A 115 -4.97 -6.08 -14.26
C TRP A 115 -4.81 -5.20 -15.50
N GLN A 116 -5.89 -5.01 -16.27
CA GLN A 116 -5.85 -4.21 -17.49
C GLN A 116 -5.56 -2.73 -17.20
N ALA A 117 -6.16 -2.16 -16.15
CA ALA A 117 -5.87 -0.79 -15.72
C ALA A 117 -4.40 -0.62 -15.33
N MET A 118 -3.80 -1.59 -14.63
CA MET A 118 -2.38 -1.53 -14.26
C MET A 118 -1.48 -1.58 -15.50
N GLN A 119 -1.76 -2.47 -16.46
CA GLN A 119 -0.99 -2.54 -17.72
C GLN A 119 -1.12 -1.24 -18.53
N ALA A 120 -2.32 -0.67 -18.62
CA ALA A 120 -2.54 0.62 -19.29
C ALA A 120 -1.79 1.75 -18.56
N ARG A 121 -1.79 1.76 -17.21
CA ARG A 121 -1.06 2.75 -16.40
C ARG A 121 0.45 2.67 -16.60
N ILE A 122 1.01 1.46 -16.62
CA ILE A 122 2.42 1.20 -16.92
C ILE A 122 2.76 1.72 -18.32
N SER A 123 1.96 1.38 -19.32
CA SER A 123 2.18 1.84 -20.70
C SER A 123 2.16 3.37 -20.81
N LEU A 124 1.20 4.04 -20.16
CA LEU A 124 1.13 5.50 -20.12
C LEU A 124 2.38 6.14 -19.51
N ARG A 125 2.94 5.54 -18.46
CA ARG A 125 4.16 6.03 -17.81
C ARG A 125 5.40 5.80 -18.67
N GLU A 126 5.48 4.66 -19.33
CA GLU A 126 6.58 4.32 -20.26
C GLU A 126 6.57 5.20 -21.52
N GLN A 127 5.39 5.58 -22.01
CA GLN A 127 5.24 6.49 -23.15
C GLN A 127 5.41 7.98 -22.77
N GLY A 128 5.40 8.32 -21.49
CA GLY A 128 5.44 9.70 -21.00
C GLY A 128 4.09 10.42 -21.03
N GLY A 129 3.01 9.67 -21.22
CA GLY A 129 1.64 10.15 -21.31
C GLY A 129 1.02 10.63 -20.00
N VAL A 130 1.64 10.34 -18.85
CA VAL A 130 1.19 10.90 -17.55
C VAL A 130 1.84 12.25 -17.26
N ARG A 131 3.10 12.44 -17.69
CA ARG A 131 3.92 13.56 -17.22
C ARG A 131 4.57 14.33 -18.37
N LYS A 132 3.75 15.02 -19.18
CA LYS A 132 4.19 15.94 -20.27
C LYS A 132 5.47 15.46 -20.98
N GLY A 133 5.54 14.18 -21.35
CA GLY A 133 6.66 13.58 -22.09
C GLY A 133 7.77 12.90 -21.27
N LYS A 134 7.76 12.95 -19.92
CA LYS A 134 8.74 12.21 -19.09
C LYS A 134 8.38 10.74 -18.97
N LYS A 135 9.24 9.89 -19.53
CA LYS A 135 9.10 8.43 -19.51
C LYS A 135 9.64 7.84 -18.21
N HIS A 136 8.92 6.87 -17.67
CA HIS A 136 9.30 6.12 -16.48
C HIS A 136 9.12 4.62 -16.74
N ALA A 137 10.21 3.85 -16.61
CA ALA A 137 10.19 2.40 -16.78
C ALA A 137 9.64 1.73 -15.49
N LEU A 138 8.32 1.74 -15.32
CA LEU A 138 7.68 1.21 -14.11
C LEU A 138 7.89 -0.30 -13.93
N ARG A 139 7.95 -1.08 -15.02
CA ARG A 139 8.17 -2.54 -14.93
C ARG A 139 9.50 -2.93 -14.30
N ALA A 140 10.51 -2.08 -14.41
CA ALA A 140 11.84 -2.32 -13.88
C ALA A 140 12.00 -1.86 -12.42
N GLN A 141 10.99 -1.21 -11.84
CA GLN A 141 11.05 -0.74 -10.46
C GLN A 141 10.93 -1.93 -9.48
N PRO A 142 11.69 -1.93 -8.36
CA PRO A 142 11.58 -2.97 -7.34
C PRO A 142 10.15 -3.13 -6.83
N GLY A 143 9.70 -4.37 -6.63
CA GLY A 143 8.37 -4.68 -6.09
C GLY A 143 7.24 -4.69 -7.14
N MET A 144 7.48 -4.24 -8.37
CA MET A 144 6.48 -4.27 -9.46
C MET A 144 6.12 -5.71 -9.87
N ASP A 145 7.11 -6.59 -9.89
CA ASP A 145 6.99 -8.04 -10.09
C ASP A 145 6.00 -8.67 -9.10
N ARG A 146 6.12 -8.35 -7.81
CA ARG A 146 5.19 -8.81 -6.77
C ARG A 146 3.77 -8.28 -6.97
N ILE A 147 3.62 -7.01 -7.35
CA ILE A 147 2.31 -6.41 -7.63
C ILE A 147 1.65 -7.12 -8.82
N LEU A 148 2.38 -7.33 -9.91
CA LEU A 148 1.88 -8.01 -11.10
C LEU A 148 1.51 -9.47 -10.81
N GLU A 149 2.33 -10.22 -10.08
CA GLU A 149 1.98 -11.59 -9.72
C GLU A 149 0.76 -11.64 -8.79
N SER A 150 0.64 -10.70 -7.83
CA SER A 150 -0.53 -10.63 -6.95
C SER A 150 -1.83 -10.36 -7.73
N LEU A 151 -1.78 -9.48 -8.74
CA LEU A 151 -2.93 -9.24 -9.64
C LEU A 151 -3.24 -10.48 -10.50
N ASN A 152 -2.21 -11.20 -10.95
CA ASN A 152 -2.38 -12.43 -11.71
C ASN A 152 -3.00 -13.55 -10.86
N ASP A 153 -2.54 -13.70 -9.62
CA ASP A 153 -3.12 -14.63 -8.63
C ASP A 153 -4.56 -14.29 -8.31
N GLN A 154 -4.90 -13.01 -8.23
CA GLN A 154 -6.29 -12.59 -8.09
C GLN A 154 -7.16 -13.06 -9.27
N ARG A 155 -6.65 -12.98 -10.51
CA ARG A 155 -7.35 -13.49 -11.70
C ARG A 155 -7.50 -15.00 -11.65
N ARG A 156 -6.45 -15.74 -11.28
CA ARG A 156 -6.48 -17.20 -11.11
C ARG A 156 -7.53 -17.61 -10.08
N ASN A 157 -7.56 -16.96 -8.92
CA ASN A 157 -8.55 -17.20 -7.87
C ASN A 157 -9.98 -16.92 -8.35
N ASN A 158 -10.18 -15.82 -9.07
CA ASN A 158 -11.49 -15.49 -9.64
C ASN A 158 -11.94 -16.50 -10.71
N LEU A 159 -11.00 -17.02 -11.51
CA LEU A 159 -11.26 -18.07 -12.50
C LEU A 159 -11.63 -19.39 -11.82
N VAL A 160 -10.92 -19.79 -10.76
CA VAL A 160 -11.25 -20.97 -9.96
C VAL A 160 -12.66 -20.85 -9.38
N LEU A 161 -13.01 -19.70 -8.80
CA LEU A 161 -14.38 -19.46 -8.32
C LEU A 161 -15.41 -19.60 -9.45
N ALA A 162 -15.17 -18.95 -10.60
CA ALA A 162 -16.09 -19.01 -11.72
C ALA A 162 -16.29 -20.44 -12.26
N LEU A 163 -15.22 -21.23 -12.33
CA LEU A 163 -15.28 -22.63 -12.73
C LEU A 163 -16.06 -23.48 -11.73
N LEU A 164 -15.77 -23.36 -10.43
CA LEU A 164 -16.47 -24.10 -9.38
C LEU A 164 -17.98 -23.77 -9.40
N SER A 165 -18.33 -22.49 -9.49
CA SER A 165 -19.73 -22.05 -9.49
C SER A 165 -20.47 -22.45 -10.77
N SER A 166 -19.87 -22.23 -11.94
CA SER A 166 -20.50 -22.60 -13.21
C SER A 166 -20.70 -24.10 -13.33
N LEU A 167 -19.70 -24.91 -12.98
CA LEU A 167 -19.79 -26.36 -13.06
C LEU A 167 -20.84 -26.92 -12.07
N THR A 168 -20.91 -26.36 -10.85
CA THR A 168 -21.95 -26.73 -9.87
C THR A 168 -23.35 -26.47 -10.42
N VAL A 169 -23.59 -25.27 -10.96
CA VAL A 169 -24.91 -24.91 -11.52
C VAL A 169 -25.25 -25.74 -12.76
N VAL A 170 -24.28 -25.99 -13.65
CA VAL A 170 -24.47 -26.84 -14.83
C VAL A 170 -24.84 -28.27 -14.43
N LEU A 171 -24.17 -28.85 -13.43
CA LEU A 171 -24.49 -30.20 -12.95
C LEU A 171 -25.87 -30.27 -12.29
N LEU A 172 -26.29 -29.24 -11.56
CA LEU A 172 -27.65 -29.16 -11.01
C LEU A 172 -28.71 -29.06 -12.12
N MET A 173 -28.46 -28.25 -13.16
CA MET A 173 -29.35 -28.18 -14.32
C MET A 173 -29.40 -29.53 -15.05
N LEU A 174 -28.27 -30.20 -15.23
CA LEU A 174 -28.23 -31.53 -15.85
C LEU A 174 -28.99 -32.55 -15.01
N ALA A 175 -28.83 -32.54 -13.68
CA ALA A 175 -29.57 -33.41 -12.77
C ALA A 175 -31.09 -33.17 -12.86
N SER A 176 -31.54 -31.93 -13.08
CA SER A 176 -32.97 -31.64 -13.27
C SER A 176 -33.56 -32.18 -14.58
N ALA A 177 -32.72 -32.48 -15.58
CA ALA A 177 -33.13 -32.96 -16.89
C ALA A 177 -32.98 -34.48 -17.08
N VAL A 178 -32.30 -35.16 -16.16
CA VAL A 178 -32.03 -36.59 -16.20
C VAL A 178 -33.04 -37.34 -15.33
N THR A 179 -33.29 -38.62 -15.66
CA THR A 179 -34.16 -39.48 -14.86
C THR A 179 -33.66 -39.61 -13.42
N SER A 180 -34.54 -39.30 -12.48
CA SER A 180 -34.25 -39.35 -11.04
C SER A 180 -33.84 -40.74 -10.59
N ASN A 181 -32.97 -40.79 -9.58
CA ASN A 181 -32.36 -42.01 -9.04
C ASN A 181 -31.50 -42.82 -10.03
N SER A 182 -31.27 -42.34 -11.25
CA SER A 182 -30.30 -42.97 -12.16
C SER A 182 -28.86 -42.77 -11.67
N LEU A 183 -27.93 -43.59 -12.18
CA LEU A 183 -26.50 -43.44 -11.88
C LEU A 183 -25.99 -42.04 -12.25
N ALA A 184 -26.39 -41.52 -13.42
CA ALA A 184 -25.99 -40.20 -13.90
C ALA A 184 -26.53 -39.08 -13.01
N TRP A 185 -27.78 -39.19 -12.55
CA TRP A 185 -28.39 -38.24 -11.63
C TRP A 185 -27.67 -38.22 -10.27
N ASN A 186 -27.41 -39.41 -9.69
CA ASN A 186 -26.70 -39.54 -8.41
C ASN A 186 -25.28 -38.95 -8.49
N LEU A 187 -24.54 -39.25 -9.58
CA LEU A 187 -23.20 -38.72 -9.79
C LEU A 187 -23.21 -37.20 -10.00
N ALA A 188 -24.16 -36.67 -10.79
CA ALA A 188 -24.26 -35.23 -11.03
C ALA A 188 -24.50 -34.45 -9.71
N LEU A 189 -25.40 -34.94 -8.86
CA LEU A 189 -25.68 -34.32 -7.55
C LEU A 189 -24.52 -34.47 -6.57
N LEU A 190 -23.84 -35.62 -6.53
CA LEU A 190 -22.68 -35.85 -5.67
C LEU A 190 -21.51 -34.91 -6.07
N ILE A 191 -21.25 -34.78 -7.37
CA ILE A 191 -20.21 -33.87 -7.88
C ILE A 191 -20.63 -32.41 -7.62
N ALA A 192 -21.88 -32.03 -7.89
CA ALA A 192 -22.37 -30.68 -7.57
C ALA A 192 -22.21 -30.34 -6.08
N MET A 193 -22.51 -31.29 -5.18
CA MET A 193 -22.33 -31.12 -3.74
C MET A 193 -20.85 -30.88 -3.37
N THR A 194 -19.94 -31.71 -3.89
CA THR A 194 -18.49 -31.57 -3.60
C THR A 194 -17.92 -30.26 -4.13
N LEU A 195 -18.33 -29.84 -5.34
CA LEU A 195 -17.93 -28.55 -5.93
C LEU A 195 -18.51 -27.37 -5.15
N GLY A 196 -19.75 -27.43 -4.66
CA GLY A 196 -20.34 -26.40 -3.82
C GLY A 196 -19.61 -26.23 -2.47
N ILE A 197 -19.20 -27.34 -1.86
CA ILE A 197 -18.34 -27.32 -0.66
C ILE A 197 -16.97 -26.70 -1.00
N ALA A 198 -16.33 -27.13 -2.09
CA ALA A 198 -15.05 -26.58 -2.53
C ALA A 198 -15.13 -25.06 -2.82
N GLN A 199 -16.21 -24.61 -3.46
CA GLN A 199 -16.50 -23.19 -3.67
C GLN A 199 -16.59 -22.43 -2.36
N THR A 200 -17.23 -23.01 -1.34
CA THR A 200 -17.36 -22.38 -0.01
C THR A 200 -15.99 -22.17 0.63
N PHE A 201 -15.15 -23.21 0.66
CA PHE A 201 -13.78 -23.11 1.16
C PHE A 201 -12.97 -22.08 0.37
N HIS A 202 -13.06 -22.09 -0.95
CA HIS A 202 -12.40 -21.09 -1.79
C HIS A 202 -12.90 -19.67 -1.49
N GLY A 203 -14.20 -19.50 -1.25
CA GLY A 203 -14.80 -18.24 -0.81
C GLY A 203 -14.20 -17.72 0.50
N PHE A 204 -14.04 -18.59 1.50
CA PHE A 204 -13.41 -18.25 2.77
C PHE A 204 -11.94 -17.86 2.61
N PHE A 205 -11.13 -18.66 1.89
CA PHE A 205 -9.70 -18.39 1.74
C PHE A 205 -9.41 -17.14 0.89
N SER A 206 -10.29 -16.81 -0.05
CA SER A 206 -10.17 -15.61 -0.88
C SER A 206 -10.81 -14.35 -0.26
N TYR A 207 -11.44 -14.46 0.91
CA TYR A 207 -12.22 -13.37 1.52
C TYR A 207 -11.42 -12.08 1.71
N GLY A 208 -10.19 -12.19 2.24
CA GLY A 208 -9.31 -11.04 2.49
C GLY A 208 -8.97 -10.26 1.21
N PHE A 209 -8.71 -10.94 0.10
CA PHE A 209 -8.42 -10.31 -1.19
C PHE A 209 -9.61 -9.51 -1.73
N ILE A 210 -10.83 -10.03 -1.57
CA ILE A 210 -12.04 -9.34 -2.07
C ILE A 210 -12.29 -8.02 -1.34
N ARG A 211 -11.93 -7.92 -0.05
CA ARG A 211 -12.05 -6.66 0.70
C ARG A 211 -11.16 -5.56 0.14
N GLN A 212 -10.06 -5.92 -0.49
CA GLN A 212 -9.11 -4.97 -1.09
C GLN A 212 -9.54 -4.45 -2.47
N LEU A 213 -10.63 -4.98 -3.04
CA LEU A 213 -11.11 -4.51 -4.34
C LEU A 213 -11.68 -3.10 -4.31
N GLY A 214 -11.60 -2.43 -5.46
CA GLY A 214 -12.14 -1.09 -5.66
C GLY A 214 -11.42 0.00 -4.86
N ASP A 215 -10.17 -0.26 -4.49
CA ASP A 215 -9.32 0.67 -3.74
C ASP A 215 -8.75 1.78 -4.63
N PRO A 216 -8.90 3.08 -4.31
CA PRO A 216 -8.25 4.17 -5.03
C PRO A 216 -6.70 4.06 -5.14
N PHE A 217 -6.07 3.38 -4.18
CA PHE A 217 -4.65 3.03 -4.18
C PHE A 217 -4.51 1.53 -4.45
N PRO A 218 -4.60 1.07 -5.71
CA PRO A 218 -4.77 -0.34 -6.04
C PRO A 218 -3.59 -1.23 -5.66
N SER A 219 -2.38 -0.67 -5.63
CA SER A 219 -1.15 -1.46 -5.58
C SER A 219 -0.48 -1.49 -4.21
N ILE A 220 -0.82 -0.57 -3.30
CA ILE A 220 -0.14 -0.45 -2.00
C ILE A 220 -0.26 -1.71 -1.13
N VAL A 221 -1.37 -2.44 -1.23
CA VAL A 221 -1.58 -3.67 -0.44
C VAL A 221 -0.69 -4.82 -0.94
N PHE A 222 -0.34 -4.81 -2.22
CA PHE A 222 0.50 -5.83 -2.85
C PHE A 222 1.99 -5.48 -2.77
N HIS A 223 2.30 -4.21 -2.55
CA HIS A 223 3.65 -3.73 -2.38
C HIS A 223 4.15 -4.00 -0.95
N ALA A 224 5.34 -4.57 -0.85
CA ALA A 224 6.08 -4.68 0.40
C ALA A 224 7.48 -4.10 0.14
N PRO A 225 8.03 -3.26 1.04
CA PRO A 225 9.36 -2.70 0.86
C PRO A 225 10.38 -3.84 0.71
N THR A 226 11.06 -3.89 -0.43
CA THR A 226 12.17 -4.82 -0.66
C THR A 226 13.51 -4.21 -0.28
N HIS A 227 13.57 -2.87 -0.27
CA HIS A 227 14.74 -2.09 0.07
C HIS A 227 14.29 -0.94 0.95
N HIS A 228 15.07 -0.63 1.97
CA HIS A 228 14.92 0.55 2.79
C HIS A 228 16.30 1.06 3.19
N PRO A 229 16.46 2.38 3.42
CA PRO A 229 17.69 2.89 3.98
C PRO A 229 17.90 2.34 5.40
N THR A 230 19.16 2.08 5.77
CA THR A 230 19.50 1.66 7.14
C THR A 230 19.34 2.80 8.13
N GLN A 231 19.63 4.03 7.71
CA GLN A 231 19.42 5.25 8.50
C GLN A 231 18.31 6.07 7.84
N LEU A 232 17.27 6.39 8.60
CA LEU A 232 16.19 7.26 8.15
C LEU A 232 16.64 8.71 8.29
N GLY A 233 16.54 9.48 7.21
CA GLY A 233 16.81 10.92 7.22
C GLY A 233 15.55 11.76 7.51
N SER A 234 14.38 11.18 7.29
CA SER A 234 13.06 11.70 7.65
C SER A 234 12.29 10.48 8.17
N VAL A 235 12.09 10.34 9.48
CA VAL A 235 11.59 9.10 10.08
C VAL A 235 10.23 8.69 9.52
N LEU A 236 9.21 9.55 9.63
CA LEU A 236 7.89 9.26 9.08
C LEU A 236 7.89 9.36 7.55
N GLY A 237 8.64 10.31 6.99
CA GLY A 237 8.72 10.53 5.55
C GLY A 237 9.30 9.35 4.78
N ASP A 238 10.47 8.86 5.20
CA ASP A 238 11.17 7.74 4.55
C ASP A 238 10.44 6.42 4.82
N LEU A 239 9.85 6.25 6.01
CA LEU A 239 9.00 5.10 6.32
C LEU A 239 7.78 5.05 5.40
N LEU A 240 7.09 6.17 5.21
CA LEU A 240 5.95 6.28 4.29
C LEU A 240 6.40 5.95 2.86
N VAL A 241 7.47 6.59 2.39
CA VAL A 241 8.03 6.41 1.05
C VAL A 241 8.39 4.95 0.76
N ALA A 242 9.00 4.24 1.71
CA ALA A 242 9.37 2.84 1.54
C ALA A 242 8.16 1.92 1.26
N HIS A 243 6.97 2.30 1.74
CA HIS A 243 5.74 1.51 1.57
C HIS A 243 4.88 1.97 0.38
N LEU A 244 5.27 3.03 -0.34
CA LEU A 244 4.57 3.42 -1.56
C LEU A 244 4.90 2.47 -2.70
N ASP A 245 3.89 2.11 -3.49
CA ASP A 245 4.14 1.43 -4.76
C ASP A 245 4.86 2.38 -5.75
N PRO A 246 5.57 1.85 -6.75
CA PRO A 246 6.36 2.68 -7.66
C PRO A 246 5.58 3.77 -8.42
N ASP A 247 4.28 3.58 -8.70
CA ASP A 247 3.48 4.62 -9.37
C ASP A 247 3.10 5.74 -8.39
N LEU A 248 2.67 5.38 -7.17
CA LEU A 248 2.38 6.36 -6.12
C LEU A 248 3.62 7.12 -5.66
N TYR A 249 4.79 6.49 -5.62
CA TYR A 249 6.04 7.17 -5.30
C TYR A 249 6.30 8.37 -6.24
N LEU A 250 6.07 8.20 -7.55
CA LEU A 250 6.23 9.27 -8.53
C LEU A 250 5.24 10.42 -8.31
N GLU A 251 4.00 10.10 -7.91
CA GLU A 251 2.98 11.11 -7.58
C GLU A 251 3.34 11.82 -6.26
N TRP A 252 3.87 11.09 -5.28
CA TRP A 252 4.32 11.63 -4.00
C TRP A 252 5.48 12.62 -4.17
N GLU A 253 6.45 12.34 -5.04
CA GLU A 253 7.51 13.29 -5.38
C GLU A 253 6.98 14.60 -5.98
N GLU A 254 5.84 14.55 -6.68
CA GLU A 254 5.20 15.75 -7.22
C GLU A 254 4.44 16.49 -6.13
N TRP A 255 3.74 15.77 -5.26
CA TRP A 255 3.11 16.36 -4.09
C TRP A 255 4.12 17.03 -3.17
N GLN A 256 5.28 16.42 -2.92
CA GLN A 256 6.35 17.03 -2.13
C GLN A 256 6.87 18.35 -2.75
N LYS A 257 6.85 18.48 -4.09
CA LYS A 257 7.20 19.75 -4.75
C LYS A 257 6.13 20.82 -4.55
N MET A 258 4.86 20.42 -4.49
CA MET A 258 3.76 21.34 -4.15
C MET A 258 3.83 21.75 -2.68
N PHE A 259 4.08 20.79 -1.78
CA PHE A 259 4.30 21.02 -0.35
C PHE A 259 5.43 22.03 -0.12
N ARG A 260 6.60 21.84 -0.75
CA ARG A 260 7.73 22.78 -0.66
C ARG A 260 7.36 24.21 -1.06
N LYS A 261 6.50 24.36 -2.07
CA LYS A 261 6.01 25.67 -2.50
C LYS A 261 4.98 26.23 -1.52
N ALA A 262 4.18 25.38 -0.86
CA ALA A 262 3.18 25.77 0.11
C ALA A 262 3.77 26.25 1.45
N MET A 263 5.02 25.89 1.78
CA MET A 263 5.65 26.31 3.02
C MET A 263 5.90 27.83 3.09
N ILE A 264 5.80 28.37 4.30
CA ILE A 264 6.22 29.72 4.64
C ILE A 264 7.77 29.78 4.58
N PRO A 265 8.38 30.85 4.02
CA PRO A 265 9.84 30.98 3.99
C PRO A 265 10.47 30.94 5.39
N GLY A 266 11.59 30.23 5.55
CA GLY A 266 12.33 30.12 6.82
C GLY A 266 12.27 28.74 7.46
N HIS A 267 11.31 27.90 7.11
CA HIS A 267 11.20 26.53 7.62
C HIS A 267 12.06 25.53 6.83
N ILE A 268 12.65 24.57 7.55
CA ILE A 268 13.39 23.45 6.96
C ILE A 268 12.38 22.44 6.41
N THR A 269 12.48 22.11 5.11
CA THR A 269 11.51 21.25 4.42
C THR A 269 11.31 19.89 5.09
N LYS A 270 12.40 19.25 5.52
CA LYS A 270 12.34 17.92 6.15
C LYS A 270 11.58 17.95 7.47
N GLN A 271 11.95 18.89 8.36
CA GLN A 271 11.28 19.08 9.64
C GLN A 271 9.80 19.43 9.48
N ALA A 272 9.46 20.28 8.49
CA ALA A 272 8.09 20.63 8.19
C ALA A 272 7.28 19.43 7.67
N LEU A 273 7.88 18.55 6.86
CA LEU A 273 7.23 17.32 6.40
C LEU A 273 6.98 16.36 7.56
N GLU A 274 7.97 16.14 8.43
CA GLU A 274 7.80 15.33 9.64
C GLU A 274 6.70 15.89 10.54
N ARG A 275 6.70 17.21 10.78
CA ARG A 275 5.65 17.88 11.56
C ARG A 275 4.27 17.70 10.93
N LEU A 276 4.15 17.86 9.61
CA LEU A 276 2.88 17.62 8.90
C LEU A 276 2.39 16.19 9.10
N LEU A 277 3.27 15.20 8.86
CA LEU A 277 2.90 13.79 9.00
C LEU A 277 2.52 13.47 10.44
N TYR A 278 3.22 14.02 11.41
CA TYR A 278 2.95 13.81 12.82
C TYR A 278 1.63 14.45 13.28
N ILE A 279 1.33 15.69 12.89
CA ILE A 279 0.04 16.34 13.19
C ILE A 279 -1.11 15.53 12.58
N LEU A 280 -0.98 15.11 11.33
CA LEU A 280 -2.00 14.28 10.68
C LEU A 280 -2.16 12.92 11.36
N HIS A 281 -1.08 12.35 11.87
CA HIS A 281 -1.12 11.13 12.68
C HIS A 281 -1.88 11.34 13.98
N LEU A 282 -1.56 12.37 14.77
CA LEU A 282 -2.23 12.65 16.03
C LEU A 282 -3.72 12.98 15.85
N HIS A 283 -4.06 13.73 14.79
CA HIS A 283 -5.46 13.97 14.44
C HIS A 283 -6.19 12.68 14.02
N MET A 284 -5.50 11.72 13.43
CA MET A 284 -6.07 10.41 13.09
C MET A 284 -6.33 9.56 14.35
N GLU A 285 -5.44 9.63 15.34
CA GLU A 285 -5.58 8.94 16.62
C GLU A 285 -6.50 9.68 17.61
N GLU A 286 -7.15 10.77 17.16
CA GLU A 286 -8.07 11.60 17.97
C GLU A 286 -7.41 12.31 19.16
N GLU A 287 -6.08 12.43 19.18
CA GLU A 287 -5.33 13.19 20.19
C GLU A 287 -5.36 14.69 19.93
N LEU A 288 -5.53 15.10 18.67
CA LEU A 288 -5.73 16.49 18.29
C LEU A 288 -7.11 16.69 17.69
N THR A 289 -7.78 17.77 18.10
CA THR A 289 -9.01 18.22 17.45
C THR A 289 -8.70 18.78 16.06
N THR A 290 -9.69 18.76 15.16
CA THR A 290 -9.54 19.32 13.81
C THR A 290 -9.10 20.78 13.82
N GLN A 291 -9.60 21.59 14.76
CA GLN A 291 -9.26 23.01 14.87
C GLN A 291 -7.80 23.20 15.25
N VAL A 292 -7.32 22.49 16.28
CA VAL A 292 -5.92 22.56 16.72
C VAL A 292 -4.99 22.08 15.60
N ALA A 293 -5.29 20.94 14.97
CA ALA A 293 -4.48 20.43 13.87
C ALA A 293 -4.41 21.41 12.69
N TYR A 294 -5.51 22.12 12.38
CA TYR A 294 -5.54 23.14 11.36
C TYR A 294 -4.65 24.36 11.71
N GLU A 295 -4.76 24.88 12.93
CA GLU A 295 -3.95 26.00 13.42
C GLU A 295 -2.45 25.67 13.40
N GLU A 296 -2.10 24.48 13.87
CA GLU A 296 -0.72 23.98 13.89
C GLU A 296 -0.13 23.85 12.49
N LEU A 297 -0.90 23.36 11.51
CA LEU A 297 -0.43 23.26 10.12
C LEU A 297 -0.28 24.64 9.45
N LYS A 298 -1.13 25.61 9.78
CA LYS A 298 -1.01 26.99 9.28
C LYS A 298 0.19 27.73 9.84
N SER A 299 0.77 27.28 10.95
CA SER A 299 1.98 27.91 11.51
C SER A 299 3.18 27.84 10.55
N PHE A 300 3.23 26.85 9.64
CA PHE A 300 4.33 26.68 8.67
C PHE A 300 3.87 26.52 7.22
N LEU A 301 2.56 26.43 6.96
CA LEU A 301 1.98 26.43 5.62
C LEU A 301 1.26 27.74 5.30
N SER A 302 1.49 28.23 4.09
CA SER A 302 0.85 29.42 3.56
C SER A 302 -0.65 29.19 3.38
N GLU A 303 -1.45 30.10 3.91
CA GLU A 303 -2.92 30.03 3.91
C GLU A 303 -3.52 29.90 2.51
N ASP A 304 -2.97 30.64 1.54
CA ASP A 304 -3.39 30.62 0.13
C ASP A 304 -3.26 29.24 -0.55
N ARG A 305 -2.31 28.42 -0.08
CA ARG A 305 -1.99 27.11 -0.69
C ARG A 305 -2.46 25.93 0.14
N PHE A 306 -2.88 26.15 1.38
CA PHE A 306 -3.33 25.10 2.29
C PHE A 306 -4.52 24.31 1.72
N GLU A 307 -5.56 25.02 1.25
CA GLU A 307 -6.78 24.38 0.75
C GLU A 307 -6.48 23.47 -0.44
N LYS A 308 -5.70 23.96 -1.40
CA LYS A 308 -5.31 23.19 -2.58
C LYS A 308 -4.41 21.99 -2.25
N LEU A 309 -3.62 22.09 -1.19
CA LEU A 309 -2.67 21.04 -0.80
C LEU A 309 -3.35 19.91 -0.01
N LEU A 310 -4.25 20.25 0.92
CA LEU A 310 -4.78 19.31 1.91
C LEU A 310 -6.30 19.18 1.91
N LEU A 311 -7.05 20.15 1.36
CA LEU A 311 -8.52 20.16 1.38
C LEU A 311 -9.19 19.96 0.00
N ASP A 312 -8.43 19.62 -1.03
CA ASP A 312 -8.98 19.25 -2.34
C ASP A 312 -9.42 17.77 -2.34
N GLU A 313 -10.73 17.52 -2.42
CA GLU A 313 -11.31 16.16 -2.49
C GLU A 313 -10.89 15.41 -3.76
N ALA A 314 -10.64 16.11 -4.86
CA ALA A 314 -10.22 15.50 -6.12
C ALA A 314 -8.71 15.25 -6.17
N ALA A 315 -7.93 15.84 -5.25
CA ALA A 315 -6.50 15.64 -5.18
C ALA A 315 -6.16 14.20 -4.77
N ARG A 316 -5.12 13.67 -5.40
CA ARG A 316 -4.61 12.32 -5.13
C ARG A 316 -4.11 12.16 -3.69
N PHE A 317 -3.46 13.20 -3.18
CA PHE A 317 -3.02 13.32 -1.79
C PHE A 317 -3.63 14.59 -1.21
N ASN A 318 -4.38 14.39 -0.14
CA ASN A 318 -5.09 15.36 0.66
C ASN A 318 -5.01 14.90 2.13
N TRP A 319 -5.64 15.62 3.05
CA TRP A 319 -5.61 15.32 4.48
C TRP A 319 -5.87 13.84 4.79
N ARG A 320 -6.98 13.27 4.29
CA ARG A 320 -7.43 11.91 4.62
C ARG A 320 -6.60 10.84 3.92
N THR A 321 -6.24 11.07 2.67
CA THR A 321 -5.41 10.11 1.94
C THR A 321 -3.99 10.05 2.48
N ILE A 322 -3.42 11.16 2.97
CA ILE A 322 -2.12 11.15 3.67
C ILE A 322 -2.24 10.43 5.02
N GLN A 323 -3.29 10.68 5.82
CA GLN A 323 -3.57 9.90 7.03
C GLN A 323 -3.63 8.40 6.75
N ARG A 324 -4.27 8.02 5.64
CA ARG A 324 -4.29 6.64 5.18
C ARG A 324 -2.89 6.08 4.86
N LEU A 325 -2.01 6.84 4.22
CA LEU A 325 -0.64 6.40 3.94
C LEU A 325 0.17 6.22 5.23
N ILE A 326 -0.01 7.11 6.20
CA ILE A 326 0.58 6.99 7.54
C ILE A 326 0.07 5.71 8.20
N ALA A 327 -1.24 5.50 8.27
CA ALA A 327 -1.84 4.28 8.83
C ALA A 327 -1.40 3.01 8.10
N HIS A 328 -1.24 3.07 6.77
CA HIS A 328 -0.72 1.98 5.97
C HIS A 328 0.72 1.63 6.38
N SER A 329 1.60 2.62 6.50
CA SER A 329 2.98 2.44 6.97
C SER A 329 3.04 1.89 8.40
N ARG A 330 2.19 2.37 9.31
CA ARG A 330 2.03 1.86 10.69
C ARG A 330 1.53 0.41 10.71
N GLY A 331 0.69 0.04 9.75
CA GLY A 331 0.20 -1.33 9.56
C GLY A 331 1.32 -2.31 9.21
N TRP A 332 2.34 -1.84 8.48
CA TRP A 332 3.51 -2.62 8.11
C TRP A 332 4.63 -2.59 9.15
N GLN A 333 4.91 -1.42 9.74
CA GLN A 333 6.00 -1.20 10.68
C GLN A 333 5.48 -0.53 11.97
N PRO A 334 4.73 -1.25 12.81
CA PRO A 334 4.21 -0.69 14.05
C PRO A 334 5.32 -0.29 15.05
N GLU A 335 6.49 -0.89 14.97
CA GLU A 335 7.63 -0.68 15.87
C GLU A 335 8.20 0.74 15.74
N ALA A 336 8.25 1.29 14.53
CA ALA A 336 8.67 2.67 14.32
C ALA A 336 7.74 3.68 15.02
N PHE A 337 6.43 3.42 14.95
CA PHE A 337 5.43 4.24 15.65
C PHE A 337 5.47 4.03 17.16
N LEU A 338 5.81 2.83 17.63
CA LEU A 338 6.01 2.58 19.07
C LEU A 338 7.13 3.46 19.66
N LEU A 339 8.25 3.64 18.94
CA LEU A 339 9.32 4.56 19.35
C LEU A 339 8.85 6.01 19.40
N LEU A 340 8.01 6.41 18.44
CA LEU A 340 7.41 7.75 18.39
C LEU A 340 6.47 7.98 19.57
N ASP A 341 5.58 7.02 19.84
CA ASP A 341 4.63 7.05 20.95
C ASP A 341 5.38 7.12 22.30
N ARG A 342 6.48 6.38 22.45
CA ARG A 342 7.35 6.46 23.65
C ARG A 342 8.04 7.81 23.78
N LEU A 343 8.59 8.35 22.70
CA LEU A 343 9.20 9.69 22.71
C LEU A 343 8.19 10.76 23.12
N GLN A 344 6.98 10.71 22.57
CA GLN A 344 5.88 11.60 22.95
C GLN A 344 5.56 11.49 24.44
N ASN A 345 5.35 10.27 24.94
CA ASN A 345 5.06 10.06 26.36
C ASN A 345 6.19 10.55 27.28
N ASP A 346 7.44 10.38 26.87
CA ASP A 346 8.60 10.85 27.63
C ASP A 346 8.67 12.39 27.69
N LEU A 347 8.31 13.07 26.60
CA LEU A 347 8.20 14.54 26.54
C LEU A 347 7.07 15.08 27.41
N LEU A 348 5.90 14.46 27.33
CA LEU A 348 4.71 14.89 28.08
C LEU A 348 4.85 14.64 29.57
N SER A 349 5.46 13.51 29.97
CA SER A 349 5.65 13.15 31.37
C SER A 349 6.91 13.76 32.01
N GLY A 350 7.84 14.27 31.19
CA GLY A 350 9.15 14.70 31.68
C GLY A 350 9.98 13.53 32.23
N ALA A 351 10.03 12.43 31.48
CA ALA A 351 10.69 11.21 31.93
C ALA A 351 12.20 11.43 32.19
N PRO A 352 12.79 10.79 33.23
CA PRO A 352 14.21 10.95 33.54
C PRO A 352 15.19 10.66 32.38
N PRO A 353 14.96 9.63 31.52
CA PRO A 353 15.80 9.40 30.34
C PRO A 353 15.81 10.56 29.34
N LEU A 354 14.77 11.39 29.32
CA LEU A 354 14.72 12.58 28.49
C LEU A 354 15.36 13.78 29.21
N LEU A 355 14.95 14.05 30.45
CA LEU A 355 15.35 15.31 31.12
C LEU A 355 16.76 15.28 31.73
N ARG A 356 17.31 14.11 32.06
CA ARG A 356 18.51 13.99 32.88
C ARG A 356 19.64 13.18 32.26
N ALA A 357 19.37 12.36 31.25
CA ALA A 357 20.39 11.53 30.62
C ALA A 357 21.09 12.28 29.48
N GLU A 358 22.39 12.07 29.34
CA GLU A 358 23.18 12.62 28.22
C GLU A 358 22.81 11.97 26.88
N TRP A 359 22.32 10.73 26.92
CA TRP A 359 21.94 9.92 25.78
C TRP A 359 20.53 9.41 25.97
N ARG A 360 19.78 9.39 24.87
CA ARG A 360 18.52 8.66 24.78
C ARG A 360 18.68 7.64 23.66
N MET A 361 18.78 6.37 24.02
CA MET A 361 18.59 5.24 23.11
C MET A 361 17.23 4.59 23.41
N ASP A 362 16.43 4.35 22.39
CA ASP A 362 15.22 3.55 22.49
C ASP A 362 15.18 2.55 21.34
N VAL A 363 14.71 1.34 21.61
CA VAL A 363 14.78 0.23 20.67
C VAL A 363 13.42 -0.49 20.64
N ALA A 364 13.01 -0.87 19.43
CA ALA A 364 11.77 -1.59 19.19
C ALA A 364 11.97 -2.72 18.18
N LEU A 365 11.41 -3.89 18.50
CA LEU A 365 11.35 -5.08 17.66
C LEU A 365 10.02 -5.80 17.96
N ASP A 366 9.39 -6.41 16.96
CA ASP A 366 8.15 -7.18 17.15
C ASP A 366 8.38 -8.30 18.18
N ASP A 367 7.43 -8.49 19.10
CA ASP A 367 7.41 -9.61 20.04
C ASP A 367 7.44 -10.97 19.31
N ASN A 368 6.97 -11.01 18.06
CA ASN A 368 6.98 -12.21 17.24
C ASN A 368 7.54 -11.96 15.83
N CYS A 369 8.75 -12.44 15.56
CA CYS A 369 9.31 -12.48 14.22
C CYS A 369 8.75 -13.68 13.43
N TYR A 370 7.83 -13.41 12.51
CA TYR A 370 7.22 -14.44 11.66
C TYR A 370 8.07 -14.69 10.41
N GLU A 371 8.02 -15.94 9.93
CA GLU A 371 8.84 -16.42 8.80
C GLU A 371 10.35 -16.26 9.02
N GLY A 372 10.76 -16.13 10.29
CA GLY A 372 12.16 -15.88 10.63
C GLY A 372 12.63 -14.47 10.27
N SER A 373 11.76 -13.47 10.15
CA SER A 373 12.17 -12.10 9.84
C SER A 373 11.53 -11.08 10.79
N GLY A 374 12.23 -9.99 11.06
CA GLY A 374 11.80 -8.87 11.89
C GLY A 374 12.46 -7.57 11.48
N ASN A 375 11.88 -6.45 11.95
CA ASN A 375 12.40 -5.11 11.72
C ASN A 375 12.80 -4.52 13.08
N LEU A 376 14.09 -4.32 13.28
CA LEU A 376 14.65 -3.67 14.45
C LEU A 376 14.75 -2.17 14.18
N PHE A 377 14.09 -1.37 15.00
CA PHE A 377 14.23 0.08 15.00
C PHE A 377 15.00 0.54 16.22
N ILE A 378 15.95 1.46 16.01
CA ILE A 378 16.76 2.08 17.07
C ILE A 378 16.67 3.58 16.89
N ALA A 379 16.16 4.31 17.88
CA ALA A 379 16.17 5.76 17.93
C ALA A 379 17.24 6.24 18.91
N LEU A 380 18.10 7.15 18.45
CA LEU A 380 19.23 7.64 19.21
C LEU A 380 19.31 9.16 19.15
N ASN A 381 19.36 9.80 20.33
CA ASN A 381 19.48 11.24 20.46
C ASN A 381 20.63 11.62 21.41
N ASN A 382 21.46 12.55 20.95
CA ASN A 382 22.49 13.18 21.75
C ASN A 382 21.90 14.37 22.51
N GLN A 383 21.69 14.20 23.81
CA GLN A 383 21.07 15.20 24.69
C GLN A 383 22.10 16.14 25.33
N THR A 384 23.37 16.04 24.91
CA THR A 384 24.42 16.97 25.31
C THR A 384 24.42 18.25 24.47
N PHE A 385 25.29 19.20 24.81
CA PHE A 385 25.42 20.48 24.12
C PHE A 385 26.44 20.46 22.97
N GLU A 386 27.17 19.35 22.80
CA GLU A 386 28.23 19.21 21.80
C GLU A 386 27.95 18.03 20.88
N SER A 387 28.36 18.14 19.62
CA SER A 387 28.24 17.00 18.69
C SER A 387 29.27 15.95 19.06
N ARG A 388 28.84 14.69 19.12
CA ARG A 388 29.68 13.57 19.57
C ARG A 388 29.54 12.39 18.63
N ALA A 389 30.64 11.69 18.43
CA ALA A 389 30.67 10.44 17.69
C ALA A 389 30.41 9.26 18.62
N VAL A 390 29.59 8.32 18.16
CA VAL A 390 29.22 7.10 18.89
C VAL A 390 29.08 5.93 17.94
N ARG A 391 29.12 4.72 18.51
CA ARG A 391 28.94 3.46 17.79
C ARG A 391 27.76 2.69 18.34
N VAL A 392 26.92 2.17 17.44
CA VAL A 392 25.80 1.30 17.78
C VAL A 392 26.13 -0.11 17.30
N GLU A 393 26.31 -1.01 18.26
CA GLU A 393 26.57 -2.42 18.04
C GLU A 393 25.29 -3.22 18.26
N VAL A 394 24.82 -3.91 17.23
CA VAL A 394 23.65 -4.80 17.29
C VAL A 394 24.12 -6.24 17.26
N LEU A 395 23.70 -7.02 18.24
CA LEU A 395 23.97 -8.45 18.38
C LEU A 395 22.67 -9.23 18.21
N THR A 396 22.60 -10.08 17.18
CA THR A 396 21.45 -10.92 16.88
C THR A 396 21.85 -12.40 16.96
N PRO A 397 21.73 -13.04 18.13
CA PRO A 397 22.15 -14.42 18.31
C PRO A 397 21.44 -15.37 17.34
N ASN A 398 22.21 -16.21 16.64
CA ASN A 398 21.74 -17.17 15.64
C ASN A 398 20.92 -16.53 14.48
N GLY A 399 21.04 -15.21 14.29
CA GLY A 399 20.38 -14.46 13.24
C GLY A 399 21.38 -13.69 12.39
N GLU A 400 20.87 -13.07 11.33
CA GLU A 400 21.61 -12.21 10.42
C GLU A 400 21.03 -10.79 10.49
N PRO A 401 21.86 -9.74 10.66
CA PRO A 401 23.30 -9.83 10.92
C PRO A 401 23.60 -10.33 12.35
N GLU A 402 24.57 -11.24 12.49
CA GLU A 402 24.99 -11.76 13.81
C GLU A 402 25.56 -10.65 14.69
N THR A 403 26.40 -9.80 14.09
CA THR A 403 26.89 -8.57 14.69
C THR A 403 26.94 -7.48 13.63
N ARG A 404 26.48 -6.28 13.97
CA ARG A 404 26.57 -5.11 13.08
C ARG A 404 26.90 -3.87 13.89
N ASP A 405 28.05 -3.27 13.58
CA ASP A 405 28.52 -2.01 14.17
C ASP A 405 28.33 -0.87 13.17
N HIS A 406 27.79 0.26 13.64
CA HIS A 406 27.66 1.48 12.87
C HIS A 406 28.13 2.68 13.70
N ARG A 407 29.04 3.48 13.12
CA ARG A 407 29.52 4.73 13.72
C ARG A 407 28.73 5.92 13.16
N PHE A 408 28.32 6.82 14.05
CA PHE A 408 27.59 8.04 13.71
C PHE A 408 28.20 9.26 14.38
N GLU A 409 28.07 10.41 13.72
CA GLU A 409 28.25 11.72 14.35
C GLU A 409 26.87 12.31 14.64
N LEU A 410 26.54 12.49 15.91
CA LEU A 410 25.24 12.98 16.35
C LEU A 410 25.30 14.45 16.71
N SER A 411 24.41 15.22 16.09
CA SER A 411 24.22 16.62 16.42
C SER A 411 23.66 16.77 17.83
N ALA A 412 24.11 17.81 18.53
CA ALA A 412 23.58 18.17 19.84
C ALA A 412 22.08 18.51 19.76
N CYS A 413 21.28 17.87 20.61
CA CYS A 413 19.86 18.14 20.79
C CYS A 413 19.53 18.17 22.30
N PRO A 414 19.89 19.25 23.02
CA PRO A 414 19.61 19.39 24.44
C PRO A 414 18.11 19.24 24.73
N PRO A 415 17.74 18.58 25.84
CA PRO A 415 16.35 18.30 26.17
C PRO A 415 15.62 19.55 26.69
N PRO A 416 14.28 19.53 26.72
CA PRO A 416 13.51 20.55 27.43
C PRO A 416 13.86 20.55 28.92
N LYS A 417 13.66 21.69 29.59
CA LYS A 417 13.96 21.83 31.03
C LYS A 417 12.96 21.10 31.94
N SER A 418 11.75 20.87 31.45
CA SER A 418 10.64 20.23 32.14
C SER A 418 9.77 19.48 31.13
N SER A 419 8.77 18.76 31.64
CA SER A 419 7.67 18.25 30.82
C SER A 419 7.07 19.36 29.95
N VAL A 420 6.72 19.02 28.72
CA VAL A 420 6.06 19.93 27.76
C VAL A 420 4.60 19.53 27.56
N LEU A 421 3.77 20.48 27.13
CA LEU A 421 2.40 20.20 26.75
C LEU A 421 2.36 19.59 25.33
N LEU A 422 1.24 18.95 24.98
CA LEU A 422 1.05 18.39 23.64
C LEU A 422 1.02 19.49 22.59
N SER A 423 0.18 20.52 22.79
CA SER A 423 0.15 21.74 21.98
C SER A 423 0.05 22.95 22.90
N HIS A 424 0.83 23.99 22.61
CA HIS A 424 0.81 25.25 23.35
C HIS A 424 1.04 26.45 22.41
N PRO A 425 0.24 27.54 22.52
CA PRO A 425 0.26 28.59 21.50
C PRO A 425 1.52 29.47 21.47
N VAL A 426 2.36 29.44 22.52
CA VAL A 426 3.48 30.39 22.68
C VAL A 426 4.80 29.73 23.06
N GLU A 427 4.77 28.58 23.74
CA GLU A 427 5.98 27.92 24.24
C GLU A 427 6.22 26.66 23.41
N ASP A 428 7.49 26.28 23.21
CA ASP A 428 7.86 25.04 22.53
C ASP A 428 7.12 23.84 23.16
N ASP A 429 6.30 23.17 22.35
CA ASP A 429 5.47 22.03 22.75
C ASP A 429 5.98 20.71 22.15
N ALA A 430 5.27 19.61 22.40
CA ALA A 430 5.64 18.31 21.85
C ALA A 430 5.62 18.29 20.30
N LEU A 431 4.78 19.09 19.64
CA LEU A 431 4.72 19.18 18.17
C LEU A 431 5.93 19.88 17.57
N ASP A 432 6.61 20.73 18.34
CA ASP A 432 7.91 21.33 17.97
C ASP A 432 9.09 20.41 18.31
N TRP A 433 9.06 19.79 19.49
CA TRP A 433 10.16 18.97 20.00
C TRP A 433 10.32 17.65 19.25
N ILE A 434 9.24 16.96 18.92
CA ILE A 434 9.31 15.64 18.26
C ILE A 434 9.98 15.74 16.89
N PRO A 435 9.56 16.60 15.95
CA PRO A 435 10.25 16.75 14.67
C PRO A 435 11.72 17.16 14.83
N ARG A 436 12.06 17.95 15.86
CA ARG A 436 13.44 18.32 16.18
C ARG A 436 14.27 17.12 16.63
N TYR A 437 13.72 16.26 17.49
CA TYR A 437 14.37 15.00 17.92
C TYR A 437 14.51 14.01 16.76
N LEU A 438 13.51 13.90 15.87
CA LEU A 438 13.58 13.02 14.70
C LEU A 438 14.60 13.52 13.65
N GLU A 439 14.78 14.84 13.52
CA GLU A 439 15.72 15.43 12.56
C GLU A 439 17.17 15.44 13.05
N ARG A 440 17.40 15.76 14.32
CA ARG A 440 18.75 15.81 14.92
C ARG A 440 19.25 14.45 15.41
N GLY A 441 18.33 13.55 15.71
CA GLY A 441 18.64 12.18 16.10
C GLY A 441 19.00 11.30 14.90
N VAL A 442 19.32 10.05 15.23
CA VAL A 442 19.50 8.98 14.25
C VAL A 442 18.45 7.91 14.53
N VAL A 443 17.67 7.57 13.51
CA VAL A 443 16.78 6.40 13.57
C VAL A 443 17.28 5.35 12.58
N LEU A 444 17.61 4.18 13.10
CA LEU A 444 18.05 3.04 12.31
C LEU A 444 16.88 2.09 12.07
N TRP A 445 16.78 1.59 10.85
CA TRP A 445 15.92 0.48 10.47
C TRP A 445 16.80 -0.67 9.97
N ILE A 446 16.91 -1.71 10.80
CA ILE A 446 17.74 -2.88 10.53
C ILE A 446 16.83 -4.11 10.39
N GLY A 447 16.86 -4.73 9.22
CA GLY A 447 16.26 -6.05 9.04
C GLY A 447 17.05 -7.09 9.80
N VAL A 448 16.36 -7.87 10.64
CA VAL A 448 16.91 -9.04 11.33
C VAL A 448 16.23 -10.30 10.82
N ALA A 449 17.00 -11.34 10.56
CA ALA A 449 16.47 -12.60 10.06
C ALA A 449 17.09 -13.80 10.77
N TRP A 450 16.35 -14.89 10.89
CA TRP A 450 16.79 -16.16 11.44
C TRP A 450 16.61 -17.26 10.42
N PRO A 451 17.51 -18.26 10.39
CA PRO A 451 17.36 -19.42 9.52
C PRO A 451 16.02 -20.12 9.73
N ARG A 452 15.45 -20.69 8.66
CA ARG A 452 14.18 -21.44 8.73
C ARG A 452 14.19 -22.62 9.72
N SER A 453 15.39 -23.13 10.03
CA SER A 453 15.59 -24.17 11.03
C SER A 453 15.32 -23.67 12.46
N PHE A 454 15.58 -22.40 12.75
CA PHE A 454 15.47 -21.81 14.07
C PHE A 454 14.01 -21.45 14.43
N GLN A 455 13.63 -21.74 15.67
CA GLN A 455 12.33 -21.38 16.24
C GLN A 455 12.45 -21.29 17.76
N GLY A 456 11.89 -20.24 18.36
CA GLY A 456 11.94 -20.05 19.80
C GLY A 456 12.23 -18.60 20.22
N PRO A 457 12.37 -18.36 21.53
CA PRO A 457 12.74 -17.05 22.05
C PRO A 457 14.19 -16.69 21.70
N VAL A 458 14.42 -15.42 21.37
CA VAL A 458 15.74 -14.84 21.12
C VAL A 458 15.82 -13.48 21.79
N ASP A 459 16.99 -13.19 22.35
CA ASP A 459 17.29 -11.89 22.92
C ASP A 459 18.24 -11.15 21.95
N VAL A 460 17.77 -10.04 21.39
CA VAL A 460 18.55 -9.13 20.54
C VAL A 460 19.11 -8.03 21.44
N GLN A 461 20.42 -7.81 21.38
CA GLN A 461 21.08 -6.81 22.20
C GLN A 461 21.56 -5.63 21.34
N VAL A 462 21.33 -4.41 21.82
CA VAL A 462 21.81 -3.17 21.21
C VAL A 462 22.67 -2.44 22.23
N ILE A 463 23.91 -2.15 21.86
CA ILE A 463 24.92 -1.54 22.72
C ILE A 463 25.34 -0.22 22.08
N LEU A 464 25.22 0.86 22.84
CA LEU A 464 25.76 2.17 22.49
C LEU A 464 27.15 2.30 23.12
N ARG A 465 28.15 2.62 22.30
CA ARG A 465 29.53 2.86 22.72
C ARG A 465 29.99 4.25 22.30
N ASP A 466 30.92 4.82 23.05
CA ASP A 466 31.70 5.96 22.58
C ASP A 466 32.78 5.54 21.57
N ASP A 467 33.54 6.51 21.07
CA ASP A 467 34.60 6.27 20.09
C ASP A 467 35.78 5.47 20.68
N GLU A 468 35.99 5.55 21.99
CA GLU A 468 36.97 4.80 22.77
C GLU A 468 36.54 3.34 23.05
N GLY A 469 35.28 2.99 22.75
CA GLY A 469 34.73 1.65 22.91
C GLY A 469 34.09 1.38 24.28
N ILE A 470 33.99 2.40 25.15
CA ILE A 470 33.31 2.34 26.43
C ILE A 470 31.80 2.26 26.19
N VAL A 471 31.14 1.36 26.91
CA VAL A 471 29.68 1.20 26.83
C VAL A 471 29.01 2.37 27.54
N LEU A 472 28.23 3.15 26.79
CA LEU A 472 27.40 4.24 27.30
C LEU A 472 26.05 3.71 27.77
N GLU A 473 25.42 2.86 26.96
CA GLU A 473 24.11 2.28 27.24
C GLU A 473 24.00 0.89 26.57
N SER A 474 23.21 -0.02 27.15
CA SER A 474 22.92 -1.32 26.55
C SER A 474 21.48 -1.71 26.82
N GLN A 475 20.76 -2.14 25.78
CA GLN A 475 19.38 -2.61 25.87
C GLN A 475 19.26 -4.02 25.28
N VAL A 476 18.39 -4.84 25.86
CA VAL A 476 18.10 -6.21 25.40
C VAL A 476 16.61 -6.31 25.13
N ILE A 477 16.24 -6.75 23.94
CA ILE A 477 14.85 -6.98 23.53
C ILE A 477 14.64 -8.45 23.23
N ARG A 478 13.56 -8.99 23.79
CA ARG A 478 13.18 -10.38 23.57
C ARG A 478 12.12 -10.48 22.48
N THR A 479 12.34 -11.36 21.51
CA THR A 479 11.36 -11.72 20.47
C THR A 479 11.19 -13.24 20.39
N ILE A 480 10.10 -13.71 19.78
CA ILE A 480 9.85 -15.13 19.51
C ILE A 480 9.82 -15.36 18.00
N VAL A 481 10.78 -16.14 17.51
CA VAL A 481 10.85 -16.54 16.11
C VAL A 481 9.83 -17.64 15.82
N ARG A 482 8.98 -17.43 14.81
CA ARG A 482 7.91 -18.36 14.39
C ARG A 482 8.01 -18.69 12.91
N ARG A 483 7.73 -19.96 12.56
CA ARG A 483 7.71 -20.43 11.17
C ARG A 483 6.48 -20.02 10.36
N SER A 484 5.33 -19.80 11.00
CA SER A 484 4.06 -19.56 10.29
C SER A 484 3.53 -18.15 10.53
N ALA A 485 3.36 -17.38 9.44
CA ALA A 485 2.80 -16.04 9.46
C ALA A 485 1.26 -15.98 9.45
N GLY A 486 0.54 -17.10 9.42
CA GLY A 486 -0.90 -17.12 9.08
C GLY A 486 -1.77 -16.16 9.90
N ARG A 487 -1.56 -16.07 11.22
CA ARG A 487 -2.28 -15.09 12.08
C ARG A 487 -1.81 -13.66 11.88
N GLN A 488 -0.53 -13.44 11.57
CA GLN A 488 0.04 -12.11 11.33
C GLN A 488 -0.48 -11.51 10.03
N ILE A 489 -0.56 -12.31 8.95
CA ILE A 489 -1.10 -11.87 7.66
C ILE A 489 -2.53 -11.37 7.83
N ASN A 490 -3.39 -12.12 8.55
CA ASN A 490 -4.76 -11.70 8.82
C ASN A 490 -4.81 -10.40 9.64
N LYS A 491 -4.03 -10.30 10.72
CA LYS A 491 -3.93 -9.06 11.52
C LYS A 491 -3.47 -7.87 10.67
N ARG A 492 -2.46 -8.06 9.82
CA ARG A 492 -1.96 -7.03 8.91
C ARG A 492 -3.05 -6.61 7.93
N MET A 493 -3.73 -7.55 7.29
CA MET A 493 -4.83 -7.23 6.37
C MET A 493 -5.95 -6.43 7.04
N HIS A 494 -6.28 -6.72 8.30
CA HIS A 494 -7.21 -5.90 9.07
C HIS A 494 -6.70 -4.47 9.27
N LYS A 495 -5.45 -4.29 9.70
CA LYS A 495 -4.83 -2.95 9.84
C LYS A 495 -4.83 -2.18 8.52
N LEU A 496 -4.53 -2.84 7.40
CA LEU A 496 -4.53 -2.21 6.07
C LEU A 496 -5.94 -1.80 5.62
N GLU A 497 -6.94 -2.59 5.99
CA GLU A 497 -8.34 -2.24 5.73
C GLU A 497 -8.79 -1.04 6.57
N ASP A 498 -8.40 -0.99 7.85
CA ASP A 498 -8.72 0.14 8.72
C ASP A 498 -8.02 1.43 8.24
N ALA A 499 -6.77 1.33 7.79
CA ALA A 499 -6.07 2.42 7.11
C ALA A 499 -6.82 2.91 5.86
N ARG A 500 -7.41 2.01 5.07
CA ARG A 500 -8.24 2.39 3.92
C ARG A 500 -9.50 3.12 4.35
N LYS A 501 -10.22 2.62 5.36
CA LYS A 501 -11.43 3.29 5.88
C LYS A 501 -11.12 4.72 6.30
N GLN A 502 -9.96 4.94 6.93
CA GLN A 502 -9.51 6.28 7.31
C GLN A 502 -9.41 7.23 6.11
N GLY A 503 -8.90 6.74 4.98
CA GLY A 503 -8.79 7.52 3.74
C GLY A 503 -10.11 7.72 3.00
N ASP A 504 -11.11 6.86 3.24
CA ASP A 504 -12.46 6.97 2.67
C ASP A 504 -13.36 7.94 3.49
N LEU A 505 -12.90 8.44 4.64
CA LEU A 505 -13.63 9.43 5.45
C LEU A 505 -13.74 10.79 4.72
N PRO A 506 -14.81 11.57 4.97
CA PRO A 506 -14.90 12.92 4.44
C PRO A 506 -13.78 13.80 4.99
N LEU A 507 -13.36 14.80 4.21
CA LEU A 507 -12.40 15.80 4.66
C LEU A 507 -12.89 16.49 5.95
N PRO A 508 -11.97 16.85 6.86
CA PRO A 508 -12.33 17.61 8.05
C PRO A 508 -13.00 18.93 7.66
N LYS A 509 -14.09 19.28 8.36
CA LYS A 509 -14.71 20.60 8.24
C LYS A 509 -13.92 21.56 9.12
N VAL A 510 -13.12 22.40 8.47
CA VAL A 510 -12.40 23.48 9.13
C VAL A 510 -13.34 24.68 9.20
N VAL A 511 -13.53 25.26 10.39
CA VAL A 511 -14.24 26.52 10.53
C VAL A 511 -13.23 27.62 10.17
N LEU A 512 -13.48 28.29 9.05
CA LEU A 512 -12.67 29.42 8.58
C LEU A 512 -12.92 30.67 9.41
#